data_AF-U1NX36-F1
#
_entry.id   AF-U1NX36-F1
#
_cell.length_a   1.000
_cell.length_b   1.000
_cell.length_c   1.000
_cell.angle_alpha   90.00
_cell.angle_beta   90.00
_cell.angle_gamma   90.00
#
_symmetry.space_group_name_H-M   'P 1'
#
loop_
_entity.id
_entity.type
_entity.pdbx_description
1 polymer ?
#
loop_
_entity_poly.entity_id
_entity_poly.type
_entity_poly.pdbx_seq_one_letter_code
_entity_poly.pdbx_strand_id
1 'polypeptide(L)' 'MKETPDGTPVGVDDPYEVAGLCDNLTDDGRCRFALDHAGVDPAFADERAADDYACHVATPTTGTRARTTGGRRRPTSA' A
#
# COMPACT_ATOMS: atom_id res chain seq x y z
N MET A 1 23.49 -17.56 5.46
CA MET A 1 22.52 -17.59 6.59
C MET A 1 23.27 -17.72 7.89
N LYS A 2 22.80 -17.07 8.97
CA LYS A 2 23.21 -17.44 10.33
C LYS A 2 22.35 -18.60 10.80
N GLU A 3 22.86 -19.39 11.73
CA GLU A 3 22.13 -20.50 12.36
C GLU A 3 22.08 -20.30 13.87
N THR A 4 21.07 -20.88 14.50
CA THR A 4 21.04 -21.04 15.96
C THR A 4 22.12 -22.04 16.40
N PRO A 5 22.48 -22.09 17.69
CA PRO A 5 23.35 -23.14 18.23
C PRO A 5 22.85 -24.57 17.97
N ASP A 6 21.54 -24.76 17.82
CA ASP A 6 20.89 -26.04 17.47
C ASP A 6 20.88 -26.32 15.96
N GLY A 7 21.49 -25.46 15.13
CA GLY A 7 21.62 -25.62 13.68
C GLY A 7 20.36 -25.24 12.90
N THR A 8 19.41 -24.51 13.49
CA THR A 8 18.24 -24.02 12.76
C THR A 8 18.60 -22.71 12.05
N PRO A 9 18.35 -22.58 10.73
CA PRO A 9 18.62 -21.34 10.02
C PRO A 9 17.76 -20.19 10.57
N VAL A 10 18.40 -19.05 10.82
CA VAL A 10 17.74 -17.80 11.18
C VAL A 10 17.91 -16.80 10.04
N GLY A 11 16.79 -16.40 9.46
CA GLY A 11 16.73 -15.56 8.27
C GLY A 11 16.32 -16.33 7.01
N VAL A 12 15.79 -15.59 6.03
CA VAL A 12 15.36 -16.08 4.72
C VAL A 12 16.28 -15.54 3.62
N ASP A 13 16.38 -16.24 2.49
CA ASP A 13 17.32 -15.91 1.40
C ASP A 13 17.04 -14.53 0.81
N ASP A 14 15.76 -14.23 0.60
CA ASP A 14 15.27 -12.89 0.30
C ASP A 14 14.14 -12.52 1.27
N PRO A 15 14.34 -11.52 2.16
CA PRO A 15 13.30 -11.07 3.07
C PRO A 15 12.06 -10.53 2.34
N TYR A 16 12.18 -10.12 1.08
CA TYR A 16 11.07 -9.61 0.29
C TYR A 16 10.25 -10.71 -0.40
N GLU A 17 10.76 -11.95 -0.47
CA GLU A 17 9.93 -13.10 -0.89
C GLU A 17 8.88 -13.46 0.17
N VAL A 18 9.13 -13.09 1.44
CA VAL A 18 8.21 -13.33 2.57
C VAL A 18 7.55 -12.05 3.10
N ALA A 19 8.08 -10.87 2.76
CA ALA A 19 7.47 -9.61 3.16
C ALA A 19 6.14 -9.40 2.40
N GLY A 20 5.06 -9.29 3.17
CA GLY A 20 3.74 -8.98 2.64
C GLY A 20 3.56 -7.50 2.27
N LEU A 21 2.32 -7.12 1.99
CA LEU A 21 1.96 -5.72 1.77
C LEU A 21 2.23 -4.87 3.02
N CYS A 22 2.56 -3.60 2.81
CA CYS A 22 2.73 -2.63 3.89
C CYS A 22 1.46 -2.55 4.76
N ASP A 23 1.61 -2.38 6.08
CA ASP A 23 0.47 -2.26 7.03
C ASP A 23 -0.47 -1.08 6.74
N ASN A 24 -0.03 -0.12 5.92
CA ASN A 24 -0.86 1.00 5.48
C ASN A 24 -1.78 0.64 4.30
N LEU A 25 -1.59 -0.54 3.72
CA LEU A 25 -2.39 -1.10 2.65
C LEU A 25 -3.41 -2.09 3.20
N THR A 26 -4.61 -2.05 2.65
CA THR A 26 -5.53 -3.19 2.74
C THR A 26 -4.93 -4.40 2.02
N ASP A 27 -5.48 -5.58 2.29
CA ASP A 27 -4.99 -6.82 1.66
C ASP A 27 -5.11 -6.80 0.13
N ASP A 28 -6.02 -5.98 -0.39
CA ASP A 28 -6.20 -5.71 -1.82
C ASP A 28 -5.41 -4.49 -2.35
N GLY A 29 -4.53 -3.91 -1.53
CA GLY A 29 -3.56 -2.89 -1.95
C GLY A 29 -4.07 -1.44 -1.96
N ARG A 30 -5.17 -1.13 -1.28
CA ARG A 30 -5.71 0.24 -1.15
C ARG A 30 -5.26 0.90 0.15
N CYS A 31 -5.26 2.23 0.20
CA CYS A 31 -4.89 3.01 1.38
C CYS A 31 -5.90 2.80 2.51
N ARG A 32 -5.50 2.02 3.53
CA ARG A 32 -6.34 1.73 4.71
C ARG A 32 -6.72 3.01 5.46
N PHE A 33 -5.76 3.93 5.64
CA PHE A 33 -6.01 5.20 6.34
C PHE A 33 -7.13 6.04 5.69
N ALA A 34 -7.13 6.16 4.36
CA ALA A 34 -8.15 6.93 3.65
C ALA A 34 -9.56 6.29 3.73
N LEU A 35 -9.64 4.97 3.92
CA LEU A 35 -10.91 4.24 4.06
C LEU A 35 -11.45 4.32 5.50
N ASP A 36 -10.60 4.05 6.48
CA ASP A 36 -11.00 3.90 7.89
C ASP A 36 -11.09 5.25 8.63
N HIS A 37 -10.34 6.25 8.16
CA HIS A 37 -10.17 7.54 8.84
C HIS A 37 -10.51 8.74 7.95
N ALA A 38 -11.46 8.59 7.02
CA ALA A 38 -11.85 9.65 6.08
C ALA A 38 -12.25 10.98 6.75
N GLY A 39 -12.72 10.95 8.00
CA GLY A 39 -13.07 12.15 8.75
C GLY A 39 -11.89 12.88 9.41
N VAL A 40 -10.72 12.25 9.54
CA VAL A 40 -9.54 12.85 10.18
C VAL A 40 -8.90 13.88 9.26
N ASP A 41 -8.78 13.55 7.98
CA ASP A 41 -8.35 14.45 6.93
C ASP A 41 -9.21 14.21 5.68
N PRO A 42 -10.34 14.94 5.56
CA PRO A 42 -11.25 14.78 4.43
C PRO A 42 -10.60 15.14 3.09
N ALA A 43 -9.70 16.13 3.08
CA ALA A 43 -9.02 16.52 1.85
C ALA A 43 -8.10 15.40 1.36
N PHE A 44 -7.33 14.78 2.27
CA PHE A 44 -6.52 13.61 1.95
C PHE A 44 -7.39 12.44 1.47
N ALA A 45 -8.50 12.16 2.16
CA ALA A 45 -9.39 11.06 1.77
C ALA A 45 -10.00 11.28 0.38
N ASP A 46 -10.40 12.51 0.05
CA ASP A 46 -10.91 12.89 -1.27
C ASP A 46 -9.83 12.74 -2.36
N GLU A 47 -8.61 13.18 -2.10
CA GLU A 47 -7.50 12.99 -3.03
C GLU A 47 -7.22 11.51 -3.29
N ARG A 48 -7.25 10.68 -2.24
CA ARG A 48 -7.06 9.23 -2.39
C ARG A 48 -8.25 8.60 -3.12
N ALA A 49 -9.47 9.01 -2.83
CA ALA A 49 -10.67 8.53 -3.54
C ALA A 49 -10.63 8.85 -5.04
N ALA A 50 -10.09 10.01 -5.42
CA ALA A 50 -9.88 10.37 -6.82
C ALA A 50 -8.85 9.47 -7.55
N ASP A 51 -7.99 8.80 -6.79
CA ASP A 51 -6.93 7.90 -7.27
C ASP A 51 -7.21 6.43 -6.89
N ASP A 52 -8.49 6.03 -6.86
CA ASP A 52 -8.93 4.66 -6.51
C ASP A 52 -8.37 4.14 -5.17
N TYR A 53 -8.12 5.05 -4.22
CA TYR A 53 -7.47 4.82 -2.95
C TYR A 53 -6.03 4.29 -3.07
N ALA A 54 -5.30 4.63 -4.13
CA ALA A 54 -3.86 4.34 -4.22
C ALA A 54 -3.11 4.95 -3.02
N CYS A 55 -2.32 4.14 -2.32
CA CYS A 55 -1.60 4.63 -1.15
C CYS A 55 -0.32 5.36 -1.57
N HIS A 56 -0.18 6.61 -1.15
CA HIS A 56 1.02 7.42 -1.43
C HIS A 56 2.32 6.84 -0.82
N VAL A 57 2.21 6.00 0.22
CA VAL A 57 3.36 5.30 0.85
C VAL A 57 3.73 4.04 0.09
N ALA A 58 2.83 3.49 -0.73
CA ALA A 58 3.21 2.39 -1.61
C ALA A 58 4.19 2.94 -2.65
N THR A 59 5.46 2.53 -2.55
CA THR A 59 6.37 2.69 -3.68
C THR A 59 5.79 1.88 -4.84
N PRO A 60 5.85 2.37 -6.09
CA PRO A 60 5.47 1.58 -7.24
C PRO A 60 6.53 0.47 -7.43
N THR A 61 6.44 -0.60 -6.65
CA THR A 61 7.15 -1.82 -6.94
C THR A 61 6.59 -2.34 -8.26
N THR A 62 7.46 -2.57 -9.23
CA THR A 62 7.18 -2.94 -10.64
C THR A 62 6.25 -4.17 -10.83
N GLY A 63 5.75 -4.79 -9.76
CA GLY A 63 4.83 -5.93 -9.77
C GLY A 63 3.35 -5.60 -9.50
N THR A 64 3.01 -4.49 -8.85
CA THR A 64 1.59 -4.09 -8.76
C THR A 64 1.30 -3.32 -10.03
N ARG A 65 0.61 -3.96 -11.00
CA ARG A 65 -0.08 -3.20 -12.04
C ARG A 65 -0.95 -2.19 -11.29
N ALA A 66 -0.56 -0.92 -11.29
CA ALA A 66 -1.46 0.17 -11.00
C ALA A 66 -2.69 -0.13 -11.85
N ARG A 67 -3.78 -0.52 -11.20
CA ARG A 67 -5.02 -0.80 -11.91
C ARG A 67 -5.39 0.56 -12.47
N THR A 68 -5.07 0.79 -13.74
CA THR A 68 -5.44 1.98 -14.49
C THR A 68 -6.93 1.92 -14.77
N THR A 69 -7.74 1.86 -13.71
CA THR A 69 -9.11 2.34 -13.79
C THR A 69 -8.99 3.84 -13.74
N GLY A 70 -9.16 4.47 -14.91
CA GLY A 70 -9.07 5.91 -15.05
C GLY A 70 -10.01 6.63 -14.08
N GLY A 71 -9.43 7.14 -12.99
CA GLY A 71 -10.08 8.10 -12.11
C GLY A 71 -10.36 9.36 -12.91
N ARG A 72 -11.65 9.58 -13.25
CA ARG A 72 -12.11 10.87 -13.75
C ARG A 72 -11.76 11.91 -12.69
N ARG A 73 -10.78 12.78 -12.99
CA ARG A 73 -10.53 13.98 -12.17
C ARG A 73 -11.86 14.70 -11.98
N ARG A 74 -12.33 14.77 -10.73
CA ARG A 74 -13.48 15.59 -10.37
C ARG A 74 -13.06 17.04 -10.63
N PRO A 75 -13.76 17.82 -11.48
CA PRO A 75 -13.38 19.20 -11.69
C PRO A 75 -13.57 19.95 -10.36
N THR A 76 -12.52 20.62 -9.90
CA THR A 76 -12.59 21.59 -8.81
C THR A 76 -13.56 22.69 -9.24
N SER A 77 -14.74 22.74 -8.63
CA SER A 77 -15.67 23.85 -8.81
C SER A 77 -15.02 25.13 -8.27
N ALA A 78 -15.12 26.20 -9.07
CA ALA A 78 -14.59 27.54 -8.84
C ALA A 78 -15.24 28.24 -7.64
#